data_AF-A0A8J6EC22-F1
#
_entry.id   AF-A0A8J6EC22-F1
#
_cell.length_a   1.000
_cell.length_b   1.000
_cell.length_c   1.000
_cell.angle_alpha   90.00
_cell.angle_beta   90.00
_cell.angle_gamma   90.00
#
_symmetry.space_group_name_H-M   'P 1'
#
loop_
_entity.id
_entity.type
_entity.pdbx_description
1 polymer ?
#
loop_
_entity_poly.entity_id
_entity_poly.type
_entity_poly.pdbx_seq_one_letter_code
_entity_poly.pdbx_strand_id
1 'polypeptide(L)'
;MIFKKEFAPCDEELESYRCGEEWDPVKAEEKRRLKELAQREAEEDERKGPSSVNPNSDYKDKYSHLIGKIAAKDAAHTLQANKAYGCVPVANKRDTRSIEEAMNEIRAKKRLKQEDGESAPSKP
;
A
#
# COMPACT_ATOMS: atom_id res chain seq x y z
N MET A 1 16.37 -1.98 -38.87
CA MET A 1 16.38 -3.32 -39.50
C MET A 1 15.63 -3.21 -40.82
N ILE A 2 16.16 -3.72 -41.93
CA ILE A 2 15.51 -3.67 -43.25
C ILE A 2 15.25 -5.12 -43.67
N PHE A 3 13.99 -5.46 -43.94
CA PHE A 3 13.58 -6.81 -44.33
C PHE A 3 13.20 -6.86 -45.80
N LYS A 4 13.45 -8.00 -46.45
CA LYS A 4 12.95 -8.27 -47.81
C LYS A 4 11.43 -8.45 -47.76
N LYS A 5 10.73 -8.10 -48.85
CA LYS A 5 9.25 -8.19 -48.92
C LYS A 5 8.70 -9.60 -48.61
N GLU A 6 9.43 -10.63 -49.01
CA GLU A 6 9.07 -12.05 -48.79
C GLU A 6 9.29 -12.51 -47.35
N PHE A 7 10.05 -11.73 -46.56
CA PHE A 7 10.42 -12.03 -45.17
C PHE A 7 10.02 -10.86 -44.27
N ALA A 8 8.86 -10.27 -44.54
CA ALA A 8 8.31 -9.24 -43.68
C ALA A 8 8.04 -9.85 -42.29
N PRO A 9 8.62 -9.31 -41.20
CA PRO A 9 8.42 -9.86 -39.87
C PRO A 9 6.96 -9.73 -39.44
N CYS A 10 6.53 -10.63 -38.57
CA CYS A 10 5.24 -10.53 -37.92
C CYS A 10 5.22 -9.34 -36.93
N ASP A 11 4.03 -8.81 -36.61
CA ASP A 11 3.89 -7.72 -35.65
C ASP A 11 4.47 -8.09 -34.27
N GLU A 12 4.33 -9.34 -33.84
CA GLU A 12 4.91 -9.82 -32.58
C GLU A 12 6.46 -9.88 -32.63
N GLU A 13 7.04 -10.23 -33.78
CA GLU A 13 8.49 -10.24 -34.00
C GLU A 13 9.07 -8.82 -33.98
N LEU A 14 8.37 -7.86 -34.59
CA LEU A 14 8.75 -6.45 -34.54
C LEU A 14 8.75 -5.91 -33.11
N GLU A 15 7.79 -6.32 -32.29
CA GLU A 15 7.69 -5.86 -30.90
C GLU A 15 8.85 -6.39 -30.06
N SER A 16 9.24 -7.65 -30.24
CA SER A 16 10.46 -8.20 -29.62
C SER A 16 11.71 -7.43 -30.05
N TYR A 17 11.87 -7.15 -31.34
CA TYR A 17 13.00 -6.35 -31.82
C TYR A 17 12.99 -4.90 -31.31
N ARG A 18 11.83 -4.28 -31.11
CA ARG A 18 11.69 -2.94 -30.50
C ARG A 18 12.10 -2.95 -29.03
N CYS A 19 11.75 -4.01 -28.31
CA CYS A 19 12.11 -4.20 -26.90
C CYS A 19 13.58 -4.63 -26.71
N GLY A 20 14.29 -5.00 -27.79
CA GLY A 20 15.65 -5.52 -27.74
C GLY A 20 15.75 -6.97 -27.25
N GLU A 21 14.65 -7.72 -27.32
CA GLU A 21 14.56 -9.12 -26.92
C GLU A 21 14.71 -10.05 -28.14
N GLU A 22 15.33 -11.21 -27.95
CA GLU A 22 15.48 -12.21 -29.01
C GLU A 22 14.16 -12.95 -29.22
N TRP A 23 13.65 -12.91 -30.46
CA TRP A 23 12.45 -13.65 -30.82
C TRP A 23 12.73 -15.15 -30.90
N ASP A 24 12.00 -15.93 -30.11
CA ASP A 24 12.04 -17.39 -30.10
C ASP A 24 10.69 -17.95 -30.58
N PRO A 25 10.65 -18.71 -31.70
CA PRO A 25 9.40 -19.22 -32.25
C PRO A 25 8.65 -20.17 -31.31
N VAL A 26 9.36 -20.85 -30.40
CA VAL A 26 8.73 -21.77 -29.44
C VAL A 26 7.97 -20.98 -28.37
N LYS A 27 8.60 -19.94 -27.81
CA LYS A 27 7.97 -19.05 -26.82
C LYS A 27 6.79 -18.28 -27.40
N ALA A 28 6.89 -17.89 -28.67
CA ALA A 28 5.80 -17.24 -29.38
C ALA A 28 4.56 -18.15 -29.49
N GLU A 29 4.75 -19.41 -29.85
CA GLU A 29 3.65 -20.38 -29.93
C GLU A 29 3.02 -20.63 -28.55
N GLU A 30 3.82 -20.77 -27.51
CA GLU A 30 3.33 -20.92 -26.13
C GLU A 30 2.51 -19.71 -25.69
N LYS A 31 3.01 -18.50 -25.95
CA LYS A 31 2.30 -17.25 -25.63
C LYS A 31 0.97 -17.14 -26.39
N ARG A 32 0.95 -17.56 -27.66
CA ARG A 32 -0.28 -17.62 -28.47
C ARG A 32 -1.29 -18.60 -27.89
N ARG A 33 -0.85 -19.81 -27.51
CA ARG A 33 -1.71 -20.82 -26.85
C ARG A 33 -2.26 -20.32 -25.52
N LEU A 34 -1.44 -19.65 -24.72
CA LEU A 34 -1.86 -19.07 -23.44
C LEU A 34 -2.93 -17.98 -23.65
N LYS A 35 -2.72 -17.12 -24.64
CA LYS A 35 -3.68 -16.06 -24.99
C LYS A 35 -5.01 -16.63 -25.50
N GLU A 36 -4.96 -17.68 -26.32
CA GLU A 36 -6.17 -18.38 -26.79
C GLU A 36 -6.92 -19.06 -25.63
N LEU A 37 -6.21 -19.70 -24.71
CA LEU A 37 -6.80 -20.30 -23.51
C LEU A 37 -7.46 -19.23 -22.62
N ALA A 38 -6.78 -18.12 -22.37
CA ALA A 38 -7.32 -17.01 -21.58
C ALA A 38 -8.56 -16.39 -22.24
N GLN A 39 -8.55 -16.26 -23.57
CA GLN A 39 -9.72 -15.78 -24.32
C GLN A 39 -10.89 -16.76 -24.21
N ARG A 40 -10.64 -18.07 -24.35
CA ARG A 40 -11.68 -19.10 -24.19
C ARG A 40 -12.27 -19.10 -22.78
N GLU A 41 -11.43 -18.95 -21.75
CA GLU A 41 -11.89 -18.88 -20.35
C GLU A 41 -12.76 -17.63 -20.12
N ALA A 42 -12.34 -16.48 -20.64
CA ALA A 42 -13.12 -15.24 -20.58
C ALA A 42 -14.47 -15.40 -21.29
N GLU A 43 -14.51 -15.99 -22.49
CA GLU A 43 -15.75 -16.27 -23.23
C GLU A 43 -16.65 -17.27 -22.48
N GLU A 44 -16.08 -18.28 -21.83
CA GLU A 44 -16.83 -19.23 -21.00
C GLU A 44 -17.42 -18.58 -19.75
N ASP A 45 -16.69 -17.66 -19.11
CA ASP A 45 -17.16 -16.92 -17.94
C ASP A 45 -18.21 -15.87 -18.32
N GLU A 46 -18.06 -15.21 -19.47
CA GLU A 46 -19.10 -14.36 -20.05
C GLU A 46 -20.37 -15.16 -20.37
N ARG A 47 -20.23 -16.38 -20.91
CA ARG A 47 -21.35 -17.28 -21.21
C ARG A 47 -22.04 -17.83 -19.98
N LYS A 48 -21.32 -18.04 -18.86
CA LYS A 48 -21.92 -18.45 -17.58
C LYS A 48 -22.89 -17.39 -17.03
N GLY A 49 -22.75 -16.13 -17.45
CA GLY A 49 -23.63 -15.05 -17.04
C GLY A 49 -23.61 -14.79 -15.53
N PRO A 50 -24.41 -13.82 -15.02
CA PRO A 50 -24.52 -13.60 -13.59
C PRO A 50 -25.16 -14.82 -12.94
N SER A 51 -24.37 -15.55 -12.13
CA SER A 51 -24.86 -16.71 -11.37
C SER A 51 -26.07 -16.32 -10.52
N SER A 52 -27.18 -17.03 -10.70
CA SER A 52 -28.38 -16.86 -9.88
C SER A 52 -28.11 -17.41 -8.48
N VAL A 53 -27.73 -16.52 -7.56
CA VAL A 53 -27.47 -16.88 -6.17
C VAL A 53 -28.77 -17.30 -5.50
N ASN A 54 -28.87 -18.55 -5.04
CA ASN A 54 -30.00 -19.01 -4.25
C ASN A 54 -29.83 -18.55 -2.79
N PRO A 55 -30.67 -17.64 -2.26
CA PRO A 55 -30.48 -17.02 -0.95
C PRO A 55 -30.45 -17.98 0.25
N ASN A 56 -31.02 -19.17 0.08
CA ASN A 56 -31.12 -20.18 1.14
C ASN A 56 -29.82 -20.99 1.32
N SER A 57 -29.02 -21.15 0.25
CA SER A 57 -27.71 -21.79 0.30
C SER A 57 -26.60 -20.75 0.47
N ASP A 58 -26.67 -19.65 -0.28
CA ASP A 58 -25.53 -18.76 -0.50
C ASP A 58 -25.86 -17.33 -0.01
N TYR A 59 -26.29 -17.24 1.25
CA TYR A 59 -26.68 -15.97 1.90
C TYR A 59 -25.56 -14.92 1.88
N LYS A 60 -24.30 -15.35 1.93
CA LYS A 60 -23.13 -14.45 1.84
C LYS A 60 -23.03 -13.79 0.47
N ASP A 61 -23.32 -14.54 -0.60
CA ASP A 61 -23.22 -14.03 -1.97
C ASP A 61 -24.37 -13.09 -2.30
N LYS A 62 -25.54 -13.26 -1.67
CA LYS A 62 -26.68 -12.35 -1.78
C LYS A 62 -26.30 -10.90 -1.41
N TYR A 63 -25.51 -10.71 -0.35
CA TYR A 63 -25.08 -9.39 0.12
C TYR A 63 -23.65 -9.05 -0.28
N SER A 64 -23.05 -9.82 -1.19
CA SER A 64 -21.70 -9.53 -1.69
C SER A 64 -21.59 -8.15 -2.35
N HIS A 65 -22.68 -7.63 -2.92
CA HIS A 65 -22.74 -6.26 -3.45
C HIS A 65 -22.73 -5.19 -2.36
N LEU A 66 -23.17 -5.52 -1.14
CA LEU A 66 -23.23 -4.59 0.00
C LEU A 66 -21.96 -4.67 0.86
N ILE A 67 -21.39 -5.86 0.98
CA ILE A 67 -20.22 -6.17 1.83
C ILE A 67 -18.91 -6.06 1.02
N GLY A 68 -18.97 -6.24 -0.29
CA GLY A 68 -17.80 -6.43 -1.16
C GLY A 68 -17.33 -7.89 -1.17
N LYS A 69 -16.99 -8.42 -2.35
CA LYS A 69 -16.41 -9.78 -2.51
C LYS A 69 -14.96 -9.85 -2.04
N ILE A 70 -14.27 -8.72 -2.09
CA ILE A 70 -12.87 -8.57 -1.70
C ILE A 70 -12.90 -8.25 -0.21
N ALA A 71 -12.92 -9.30 0.60
CA ALA A 71 -12.47 -9.34 1.98
C ALA A 71 -12.71 -8.05 2.79
N ALA A 72 -13.71 -8.09 3.68
CA ALA A 72 -13.78 -7.21 4.84
C ALA A 72 -12.43 -7.07 5.60
N LYS A 73 -11.48 -8.01 5.43
CA LYS A 73 -10.11 -7.95 5.93
C LYS A 73 -9.20 -6.91 5.24
N ASP A 74 -9.30 -6.69 3.93
CA ASP A 74 -8.49 -5.68 3.21
C ASP A 74 -9.12 -4.29 3.32
N ALA A 75 -10.45 -4.21 3.30
CA ALA A 75 -11.17 -2.96 3.58
C ALA A 75 -11.02 -2.53 5.05
N ALA A 76 -10.88 -3.50 5.97
CA ALA A 76 -10.32 -3.27 7.29
C ALA A 76 -8.81 -3.12 7.23
N HIS A 77 -8.31 -2.19 6.39
CA HIS A 77 -7.14 -1.43 6.78
C HIS A 77 -7.49 -0.81 8.13
N THR A 78 -7.04 -1.53 9.16
CA THR A 78 -6.99 -1.17 10.55
C THR A 78 -7.03 0.33 10.68
N LEU A 79 -7.93 0.83 11.52
CA LEU A 79 -7.93 2.19 12.05
C LEU A 79 -6.58 2.45 12.73
N GLN A 80 -5.51 2.55 11.95
CA GLN A 80 -4.16 2.68 12.41
C GLN A 80 -4.05 4.18 12.66
N ALA A 81 -4.16 4.54 13.94
CA ALA A 81 -3.99 5.92 14.36
C ALA A 81 -2.71 6.46 13.70
N ASN A 82 -2.83 7.64 13.08
CA ASN A 82 -1.72 8.29 12.42
C ASN A 82 -0.59 8.45 13.44
N LYS A 83 0.47 7.64 13.32
CA LYS A 83 1.63 7.65 14.24
C LYS A 83 2.36 9.00 14.26
N ALA A 84 2.17 9.81 13.22
CA ALA A 84 2.76 11.14 13.09
C ALA A 84 1.89 12.25 13.68
N TYR A 85 0.63 11.98 14.05
CA TYR A 85 -0.22 12.98 14.70
C TYR A 85 0.37 13.35 16.07
N GLY A 86 0.71 14.63 16.26
CA GLY A 86 1.38 15.13 17.47
C GLY A 86 2.91 15.08 17.44
N CYS A 87 3.52 14.42 16.44
CA CYS A 87 4.97 14.39 16.27
C CYS A 87 5.44 15.58 15.43
N VAL A 88 5.79 16.69 16.07
CA VAL A 88 6.37 17.87 15.40
C VAL A 88 7.87 17.62 15.09
N PRO A 89 8.36 17.90 13.89
CA PRO A 89 9.80 17.84 13.57
C PRO A 89 10.63 18.72 14.51
N VAL A 90 11.83 18.26 14.88
CA VAL A 90 12.73 18.99 15.80
C VAL A 90 13.00 20.43 15.34
N ALA A 91 13.12 20.64 14.02
CA ALA A 91 13.33 21.97 13.42
C ALA A 91 12.21 22.98 13.77
N ASN A 92 11.00 22.51 14.06
CA ASN A 92 9.84 23.34 14.37
C ASN A 92 9.51 23.39 15.87
N LYS A 93 10.28 22.67 16.71
CA LYS A 93 10.07 22.68 18.17
C LYS A 93 10.68 23.94 18.77
N ARG A 94 9.99 24.52 19.76
CA ARG A 94 10.46 25.69 20.51
C ARG A 94 11.61 25.36 21.47
N ASP A 95 11.64 24.13 21.99
CA ASP A 95 12.70 23.65 22.87
C ASP A 95 13.57 22.64 22.10
N THR A 96 14.85 22.98 21.95
CA THR A 96 15.85 22.16 21.24
C THR A 96 16.78 21.41 22.20
N ARG A 97 16.60 21.58 23.51
CA ARG A 97 17.44 20.93 24.53
C ARG A 97 17.21 19.43 24.54
N SER A 98 18.24 18.70 24.98
CA SER A 98 18.10 17.27 25.25
C SER A 98 17.17 17.04 26.45
N ILE A 99 16.54 15.86 26.49
CA ILE A 99 15.68 15.43 27.61
C ILE A 99 16.45 15.47 28.94
N GLU A 100 17.73 15.08 28.91
CA GLU A 100 18.60 15.04 30.08
C GLU A 100 18.92 16.45 30.61
N GLU A 101 19.18 17.40 29.70
CA GLU A 101 19.44 18.80 30.06
C GLU A 101 18.21 19.42 30.71
N ALA A 102 17.02 19.22 30.11
CA ALA A 102 15.77 19.70 30.67
C ALA A 102 15.49 19.07 32.05
N MET A 103 15.74 17.77 32.22
CA MET A 103 15.61 17.08 33.52
C MET A 103 16.54 17.64 34.58
N ASN A 104 17.81 17.90 34.23
CA ASN A 104 18.80 18.44 35.16
C ASN A 104 18.47 19.87 35.58
N GLU A 105 18.00 20.71 34.66
CA GLU A 105 17.52 22.05 34.98
C GLU A 105 16.28 22.03 35.88
N ILE A 106 15.32 21.14 35.63
CA ILE A 106 14.13 21.00 36.49
C ILE A 106 14.56 20.59 37.90
N ARG A 107 15.50 19.64 38.03
CA ARG A 107 16.05 19.23 39.33
C ARG A 107 16.79 20.37 40.02
N ALA A 108 17.61 21.13 39.28
CA ALA A 108 18.34 22.28 39.82
C ALA A 108 17.39 23.39 40.31
N LYS A 109 16.39 23.76 39.49
CA LYS A 109 15.36 24.75 39.85
C LYS A 109 14.53 24.32 41.07
N LYS A 110 14.24 23.03 41.20
CA LYS A 110 13.54 22.49 42.38
C LYS A 110 14.38 22.63 43.66
N ARG A 111 15.69 22.38 43.60
CA ARG A 111 16.61 22.58 44.74
C ARG A 111 16.67 24.05 45.15
N LEU A 112 16.90 24.94 44.17
CA LEU A 112 16.98 26.38 44.43
C LEU A 112 15.69 26.93 45.05
N LYS A 113 14.52 26.49 44.56
CA LYS A 113 13.22 26.89 45.12
C LYS A 113 12.96 26.37 46.54
N GLN A 114 13.57 25.25 46.93
CA GLN A 114 13.52 24.78 48.33
C GLN A 114 14.41 25.66 49.21
N GLU A 115 15.62 25.99 48.74
CA GLU A 115 16.55 26.88 49.46
C GLU A 115 15.98 28.30 49.63
N ASP A 116 15.36 28.86 48.58
CA ASP A 116 14.70 30.17 48.63
C ASP A 116 13.45 30.16 49.53
N GLY A 117 12.72 29.04 49.57
CA GLY A 117 11.51 28.85 50.40
C GLY A 117 11.79 28.74 51.90
N GLU A 118 12.96 28.23 52.28
CA GLU A 118 13.43 28.16 53.67
C GLU A 118 13.90 29.54 54.20
N SER A 119 14.18 30.49 53.29
CA SER A 119 14.68 31.83 53.61
C SER A 119 13.59 32.92 53.77
N ALA A 120 12.31 32.59 53.56
CA ALA A 120 11.22 33.54 53.75
C ALA A 120 10.91 33.69 55.26
N PRO A 121 11.04 34.90 55.86
CA PRO A 121 10.79 35.08 57.28
C PRO A 121 9.30 34.84 57.57
N SER A 122 9.03 33.98 58.55
CA SER A 122 7.72 33.85 59.16
C SER A 122 7.25 35.24 59.62
N LYS A 123 6.30 35.83 58.90
CA LYS A 123 5.68 37.08 59.34
C LYS A 123 4.76 36.79 60.54
N PRO A 124 4.79 37.66 61.58
CA PRO A 124 3.93 37.55 62.76
C PRO A 124 2.46 37.81 62.45
#